data_AF-A0A257SFY7-F1
#
_entry.id   AF-A0A257SFY7-F1
#
_cell.length_a   1.000
_cell.length_b   1.000
_cell.length_c   1.000
_cell.angle_alpha   90.00
_cell.angle_beta   90.00
_cell.angle_gamma   90.00
#
_symmetry.space_group_name_H-M   'P 1'
#
loop_
_entity.id
_entity.type
_entity.pdbx_description
1 polymer ?
#
loop_
_entity_poly.entity_id
_entity_poly.type
_entity_poly.pdbx_seq_one_letter_code
_entity_poly.pdbx_strand_id
1 'polypeptide(L)'
;MSVITAITAHVKKPGRFEVFVDGQPEGAVSVLLAARARSRAELRRQLLLKGEAAGSVDAALDLLERAGYLDDADYARQFARSKALGRGMSRRRVQQELAKRGIARELADAALADVFADEGVGEGEAVARLARRKLRSLVRLDAPTRRRRLYAFLARRGFEHDDISRVLRDLGEDGVEPAD
;
A
#
# COMPACT_ATOMS: atom_id res chain seq x y z
N MET A 1 -31.89 10.76 -27.37
CA MET A 1 -30.70 11.13 -28.16
C MET A 1 -29.49 10.96 -27.28
N SER A 2 -28.62 9.98 -27.57
CA SER A 2 -27.35 9.81 -26.87
C SER A 2 -26.40 10.89 -27.36
N VAL A 3 -26.12 11.90 -26.54
CA VAL A 3 -25.06 12.86 -26.81
C VAL A 3 -23.75 12.10 -26.61
N ILE A 4 -22.96 11.96 -27.66
CA ILE A 4 -21.64 11.32 -27.59
C ILE A 4 -20.74 12.26 -26.78
N THR A 5 -20.53 11.98 -25.49
CA THR A 5 -19.59 12.68 -24.62
C THR A 5 -18.17 12.47 -25.17
N ALA A 6 -17.59 13.52 -25.77
CA ALA A 6 -16.22 13.50 -26.25
C ALA A 6 -15.27 13.90 -25.11
N ILE A 7 -14.54 12.92 -24.56
CA ILE A 7 -13.57 13.13 -23.48
C ILE A 7 -12.16 12.98 -24.06
N THR A 8 -11.31 13.99 -23.86
CA THR A 8 -9.95 14.04 -24.42
C THR A 8 -8.94 14.36 -23.31
N ALA A 9 -7.85 13.59 -23.23
CA ALA A 9 -6.75 13.87 -22.31
C ALA A 9 -5.55 14.45 -23.08
N HIS A 10 -5.05 15.61 -22.64
CA HIS A 10 -3.84 16.21 -23.22
C HIS A 10 -2.70 16.25 -22.21
N VAL A 11 -1.55 15.72 -22.62
CA VAL A 11 -0.29 15.81 -21.87
C VAL A 11 0.35 17.16 -22.16
N LYS A 12 0.46 18.03 -21.15
CA LYS A 12 1.24 19.28 -21.29
C LYS A 12 2.68 19.14 -20.80
N LYS A 13 2.93 18.32 -19.75
CA LYS A 13 4.26 18.06 -19.13
C LYS A 13 4.27 16.69 -18.42
N PRO A 14 5.43 16.07 -18.13
CA PRO A 14 5.49 14.92 -17.23
C PRO A 14 4.83 15.25 -15.88
N GLY A 15 3.80 14.48 -15.51
CA GLY A 15 3.05 14.67 -14.27
C GLY A 15 1.96 15.74 -14.28
N ARG A 16 1.65 16.38 -15.44
CA ARG A 16 0.58 17.38 -15.53
C ARG A 16 -0.26 17.17 -16.80
N PHE A 17 -1.50 16.73 -16.60
CA PHE A 17 -2.43 16.34 -17.66
C PHE A 17 -3.71 17.15 -17.55
N GLU A 18 -4.23 17.71 -18.62
CA GLU A 18 -5.58 18.29 -18.63
C GLU A 18 -6.54 17.23 -19.16
N VAL A 19 -7.44 16.76 -18.30
CA VAL A 19 -8.56 15.92 -18.71
C VAL A 19 -9.67 16.86 -19.13
N PHE A 20 -10.26 16.65 -20.31
CA PHE A 20 -11.40 17.43 -20.78
C PHE A 20 -12.62 16.52 -20.83
N VAL A 21 -13.68 16.89 -20.11
CA VAL A 21 -14.99 16.22 -20.19
C VAL A 21 -15.95 17.22 -20.84
N ASP A 22 -16.63 16.80 -21.92
CA ASP A 22 -17.48 17.67 -22.75
C ASP A 22 -16.80 18.96 -23.20
N GLY A 23 -15.49 18.88 -23.50
CA GLY A 23 -14.67 20.02 -23.93
C GLY A 23 -14.29 21.01 -22.83
N GLN A 24 -14.68 20.78 -21.57
CA GLN A 24 -14.30 21.61 -20.43
C GLN A 24 -13.11 20.99 -19.67
N PRO A 25 -12.08 21.77 -19.29
CA PRO A 25 -10.94 21.26 -18.54
C PRO A 25 -11.36 20.84 -17.13
N GLU A 26 -11.34 19.54 -16.86
CA GLU A 26 -11.43 18.96 -15.52
C GLU A 26 -10.09 19.09 -14.79
N GLY A 27 -9.78 20.32 -14.37
CA GLY A 27 -8.58 20.64 -13.58
C GLY A 27 -8.49 19.84 -12.27
N ALA A 28 -9.62 19.32 -11.77
CA ALA A 28 -9.67 18.48 -10.58
C ALA A 28 -8.89 17.16 -10.73
N VAL A 29 -8.96 16.49 -11.89
CA VAL A 29 -8.29 15.19 -12.13
C VAL A 29 -6.78 15.37 -12.25
N SER A 30 -6.35 16.42 -12.97
CA SER A 30 -4.95 16.82 -13.15
C SER A 30 -4.20 16.98 -11.83
N VAL A 31 -4.80 17.75 -10.92
CA VAL A 31 -4.21 18.10 -9.62
C VAL A 31 -4.14 16.87 -8.71
N LEU A 32 -5.13 15.97 -8.80
CA LEU A 32 -5.17 14.78 -7.95
C LEU A 32 -4.09 13.77 -8.32
N LEU A 33 -3.81 13.56 -9.61
CA LEU A 33 -2.76 12.68 -10.11
C LEU A 33 -1.35 13.28 -9.97
N ALA A 34 -1.20 14.58 -10.14
CA ALA A 34 0.09 15.26 -9.98
C ALA A 34 0.65 15.19 -8.54
N ALA A 35 -0.22 15.04 -7.53
CA ALA A 35 0.17 15.08 -6.12
C ALA A 35 0.74 13.75 -5.60
N ARG A 36 0.19 12.61 -6.04
CA ARG A 36 0.65 11.25 -5.68
C ARG A 36 -0.03 10.21 -6.57
N ALA A 37 0.58 9.03 -6.66
CA ALA A 37 -0.10 7.84 -7.16
C ALA A 37 -1.38 7.56 -6.34
N ARG A 38 -2.45 7.16 -7.04
CA ARG A 38 -3.78 6.85 -6.47
C ARG A 38 -4.34 5.64 -7.19
N SER A 39 -5.10 4.82 -6.46
CA SER A 39 -5.90 3.80 -7.12
C SER A 39 -7.09 4.42 -7.84
N ARG A 40 -7.65 3.68 -8.80
CA ARG A 40 -8.89 4.03 -9.50
C ARG A 40 -10.01 4.37 -8.52
N ALA A 41 -10.21 3.53 -7.50
CA ALA A 41 -11.25 3.71 -6.49
C ALA A 41 -11.02 4.95 -5.60
N GLU A 42 -9.77 5.30 -5.28
CA GLU A 42 -9.45 6.53 -4.56
C GLU A 42 -9.82 7.78 -5.36
N LEU A 43 -9.50 7.79 -6.65
CA LEU A 43 -9.83 8.90 -7.54
C LEU A 43 -11.33 9.02 -7.75
N ARG A 44 -12.01 7.91 -8.02
CA ARG A 44 -13.47 7.86 -8.16
C ARG A 44 -14.15 8.49 -6.96
N ARG A 45 -13.80 8.04 -5.75
CA ARG A 45 -14.37 8.56 -4.50
C ARG A 45 -14.13 10.06 -4.35
N GLN A 46 -12.92 10.53 -4.67
CA GLN A 46 -12.61 11.95 -4.53
C GLN A 46 -13.32 12.85 -5.54
N LEU A 47 -13.51 12.40 -6.78
CA LEU A 47 -14.24 13.16 -7.80
C LEU A 47 -15.74 13.23 -7.45
N LEU A 48 -16.32 12.13 -6.99
CA LEU A 48 -17.70 12.12 -6.50
C LEU A 48 -17.90 13.05 -5.29
N LEU A 49 -16.95 13.08 -4.35
CA LEU A 49 -17.00 14.00 -3.20
C LEU A 49 -16.90 15.47 -3.61
N LYS A 50 -16.38 15.78 -4.81
CA LYS A 50 -16.35 17.12 -5.37
C LYS A 50 -17.65 17.50 -6.10
N GLY A 51 -18.59 16.58 -6.24
CA GLY A 51 -19.88 16.79 -6.89
C GLY A 51 -19.91 16.39 -8.38
N GLU A 52 -18.88 15.73 -8.89
CA GLU A 52 -18.83 15.30 -10.28
C GLU A 52 -19.85 14.18 -10.56
N ALA A 53 -20.43 14.18 -11.77
CA ALA A 53 -21.40 13.17 -12.16
C ALA A 53 -20.75 11.79 -12.34
N ALA A 54 -21.38 10.74 -11.80
CA ALA A 54 -20.81 9.39 -11.78
C ALA A 54 -20.44 8.86 -13.17
N GLY A 55 -21.28 9.08 -14.18
CA GLY A 55 -21.00 8.67 -15.56
C GLY A 55 -19.75 9.36 -16.14
N SER A 56 -19.60 10.66 -15.91
CA SER A 56 -18.43 11.44 -16.33
C SER A 56 -17.15 10.96 -15.64
N VAL A 57 -17.23 10.70 -14.33
CA VAL A 57 -16.11 10.18 -13.54
C VAL A 57 -15.66 8.82 -14.08
N ASP A 58 -16.59 7.89 -14.28
CA ASP A 58 -16.26 6.53 -14.73
C ASP A 58 -15.62 6.56 -16.14
N ALA A 59 -16.16 7.39 -17.05
CA ALA A 59 -15.58 7.57 -18.38
C ALA A 59 -14.19 8.22 -18.36
N ALA A 60 -13.95 9.19 -17.49
CA ALA A 60 -12.64 9.80 -17.31
C ALA A 60 -11.61 8.81 -16.75
N LEU A 61 -11.99 7.98 -15.78
CA LEU A 61 -11.12 6.94 -15.22
C LEU A 61 -10.76 5.89 -16.27
N ASP A 62 -11.72 5.47 -17.11
CA ASP A 62 -11.45 4.55 -18.22
C ASP A 62 -10.44 5.10 -19.21
N LEU A 63 -10.53 6.40 -19.53
CA LEU A 63 -9.57 7.04 -20.42
C LEU A 63 -8.17 7.07 -19.80
N LEU A 64 -8.07 7.41 -18.51
CA LEU A 64 -6.79 7.46 -17.80
C LEU A 64 -6.13 6.07 -17.71
N GLU A 65 -6.93 5.03 -17.50
CA GLU A 65 -6.47 3.64 -17.50
C GLU A 65 -5.98 3.21 -18.89
N ARG A 66 -6.75 3.48 -19.95
CA ARG A 66 -6.33 3.21 -21.35
C ARG A 66 -5.08 3.98 -21.75
N ALA A 67 -4.90 5.18 -21.22
CA ALA A 67 -3.72 6.00 -21.46
C ALA A 67 -2.51 5.63 -20.56
N GLY A 68 -2.65 4.64 -19.67
CA GLY A 68 -1.59 4.17 -18.79
C GLY A 68 -1.29 5.09 -17.59
N TYR A 69 -2.18 6.03 -17.28
CA TYR A 69 -2.05 6.91 -16.09
C TYR A 69 -2.64 6.29 -14.83
N LEU A 70 -3.54 5.33 -14.98
CA LEU A 70 -4.02 4.49 -13.90
C LEU A 70 -3.61 3.06 -14.15
N ASP A 71 -2.96 2.49 -13.15
CA ASP A 71 -2.62 1.09 -13.09
C ASP A 71 -2.72 0.66 -11.62
N ASP A 72 -3.81 -0.01 -11.28
CA ASP A 72 -4.05 -0.50 -9.92
C ASP A 72 -3.07 -1.62 -9.53
N ALA A 73 -2.51 -2.36 -10.51
CA ALA A 73 -1.51 -3.40 -10.25
C ALA A 73 -0.15 -2.78 -9.91
N ASP A 74 0.32 -1.81 -10.70
CA ASP A 74 1.54 -1.04 -10.39
C ASP A 74 1.39 -0.26 -9.07
N TYR A 75 0.24 0.39 -8.86
CA TYR A 75 -0.08 1.03 -7.58
C TYR A 75 0.02 0.04 -6.41
N ALA A 76 -0.58 -1.14 -6.55
CA ALA A 76 -0.54 -2.18 -5.51
C ALA A 76 0.89 -2.63 -5.23
N ARG A 77 1.71 -2.85 -6.27
CA ARG A 77 3.12 -3.24 -6.15
C ARG A 77 3.94 -2.17 -5.42
N GLN A 78 3.86 -0.92 -5.84
CA GLN A 78 4.59 0.18 -5.20
C GLN A 78 4.16 0.37 -3.74
N PHE A 79 2.85 0.30 -3.49
CA PHE A 79 2.31 0.42 -2.14
C PHE A 79 2.77 -0.74 -1.25
N ALA A 80 2.68 -1.98 -1.74
CA ALA A 80 3.13 -3.18 -1.05
C ALA A 80 4.62 -3.08 -0.72
N ARG A 81 5.46 -2.69 -1.69
CA ARG A 81 6.90 -2.48 -1.47
C ARG A 81 7.18 -1.48 -0.34
N SER A 82 6.51 -0.32 -0.40
CA SER A 82 6.67 0.74 0.61
C SER A 82 6.26 0.28 2.02
N LYS A 83 5.15 -0.48 2.14
CA LYS A 83 4.62 -0.90 3.43
C LYS A 83 5.28 -2.15 3.98
N ALA A 84 5.41 -3.20 3.19
CA ALA A 84 6.02 -4.47 3.60
C ALA A 84 7.52 -4.28 3.87
N LEU A 85 8.29 -3.83 2.88
CA LEU A 85 9.74 -3.72 3.01
C LEU A 85 10.17 -2.43 3.73
N GLY A 86 9.57 -1.30 3.33
CA GLY A 86 9.94 0.01 3.88
C GLY A 86 9.51 0.21 5.33
N ARG A 87 8.26 -0.17 5.68
CA ARG A 87 7.72 0.00 7.04
C ARG A 87 7.74 -1.28 7.89
N GLY A 88 7.94 -2.44 7.27
CA GLY A 88 7.91 -3.72 7.97
C GLY A 88 6.48 -4.12 8.38
N MET A 89 5.47 -3.80 7.57
CA MET A 89 4.09 -4.23 7.85
C MET A 89 3.89 -5.69 7.43
N SER A 90 3.05 -6.42 8.15
CA SER A 90 2.68 -7.79 7.78
C SER A 90 1.92 -7.84 6.46
N ARG A 91 1.97 -8.97 5.76
CA ARG A 91 1.17 -9.21 4.55
C ARG A 91 -0.29 -8.87 4.76
N ARG A 92 -0.88 -9.39 5.85
CA ARG A 92 -2.29 -9.16 6.22
C ARG A 92 -2.63 -7.68 6.34
N ARG A 93 -1.78 -6.91 7.02
CA ARG A 93 -2.00 -5.48 7.20
C ARG A 93 -1.88 -4.71 5.88
N VAL A 94 -0.93 -5.09 5.03
CA VAL A 94 -0.77 -4.48 3.70
C VAL A 94 -2.01 -4.76 2.85
N GLN A 95 -2.51 -6.00 2.83
CA GLN A 95 -3.75 -6.38 2.13
C GLN A 95 -4.94 -5.54 2.62
N GLN A 96 -5.11 -5.36 3.93
CA GLN A 96 -6.19 -4.54 4.48
C GLN A 96 -6.08 -3.08 4.05
N GLU A 97 -4.87 -2.52 4.05
CA GLU A 97 -4.66 -1.15 3.60
C GLU A 97 -4.92 -0.98 2.10
N LEU A 98 -4.57 -1.97 1.28
CA LEU A 98 -4.89 -2.02 -0.15
C LEU A 98 -6.41 -2.15 -0.38
N ALA A 99 -7.09 -2.99 0.40
CA ALA A 99 -8.55 -3.14 0.33
C ALA A 99 -9.28 -1.83 0.67
N LYS A 100 -8.82 -1.07 1.68
CA LYS A 100 -9.35 0.28 1.98
C LYS A 100 -9.17 1.28 0.83
N ARG A 101 -8.24 1.00 -0.08
CA ARG A 101 -7.97 1.77 -1.30
C ARG A 101 -8.71 1.21 -2.51
N GLY A 102 -9.57 0.22 -2.33
CA GLY A 102 -10.35 -0.41 -3.40
C GLY A 102 -9.55 -1.32 -4.31
N ILE A 103 -8.35 -1.75 -3.89
CA ILE A 103 -7.56 -2.73 -4.63
C ILE A 103 -8.12 -4.12 -4.34
N ALA A 104 -8.38 -4.88 -5.40
CA ALA A 104 -8.85 -6.26 -5.32
C ALA A 104 -7.86 -7.15 -4.57
N ARG A 105 -8.38 -8.18 -3.89
CA ARG A 105 -7.55 -9.07 -3.07
C ARG A 105 -6.48 -9.77 -3.90
N GLU A 106 -6.85 -10.19 -5.10
CA GLU A 106 -5.99 -10.91 -6.05
C GLU A 106 -4.81 -10.03 -6.47
N LEU A 107 -5.05 -8.75 -6.75
CA LEU A 107 -3.99 -7.78 -7.06
C LEU A 107 -3.09 -7.52 -5.86
N ALA A 108 -3.66 -7.40 -4.65
CA ALA A 108 -2.88 -7.24 -3.44
C ALA A 108 -1.98 -8.46 -3.16
N ASP A 109 -2.52 -9.67 -3.39
CA ASP A 109 -1.81 -10.93 -3.20
C ASP A 109 -0.67 -11.10 -4.21
N ALA A 110 -0.91 -10.80 -5.48
CA ALA A 110 0.10 -10.80 -6.53
C ALA A 110 1.21 -9.76 -6.22
N ALA A 111 0.83 -8.52 -5.91
CA ALA A 111 1.77 -7.46 -5.57
C ALA A 111 2.68 -7.82 -4.39
N LEU A 112 2.15 -8.44 -3.35
CA LEU A 112 2.92 -8.90 -2.19
C LEU A 112 3.86 -10.05 -2.56
N ALA A 113 3.37 -11.04 -3.32
CA ALA A 113 4.19 -12.17 -3.78
C ALA A 113 5.38 -11.67 -4.61
N ASP A 114 5.13 -10.80 -5.58
CA ASP A 114 6.14 -10.20 -6.42
C ASP A 114 7.18 -9.41 -5.63
N VAL A 115 6.74 -8.58 -4.67
CA VAL A 115 7.63 -7.78 -3.83
C VAL A 115 8.58 -8.65 -3.00
N PHE A 116 8.10 -9.77 -2.44
CA PHE A 116 8.95 -10.68 -1.68
C PHE A 116 9.88 -11.51 -2.59
N ALA A 117 9.40 -11.91 -3.77
CA ALA A 117 10.20 -12.59 -4.78
C ALA A 117 11.35 -11.71 -5.31
N ASP A 118 11.06 -10.44 -5.64
CA ASP A 118 12.05 -9.47 -6.14
C ASP A 118 13.19 -9.22 -5.15
N GLU A 119 12.91 -9.24 -3.85
CA GLU A 119 13.93 -9.07 -2.81
C GLU A 119 14.66 -10.38 -2.48
N GLY A 120 14.16 -11.53 -2.92
CA GLY A 120 14.70 -12.84 -2.58
C GLY A 120 14.58 -13.19 -1.10
N VAL A 121 13.63 -12.59 -0.37
CA VAL A 121 13.50 -12.73 1.09
C VAL A 121 12.09 -13.22 1.43
N GLY A 122 12.02 -14.32 2.18
CA GLY A 122 10.76 -14.83 2.71
C GLY A 122 10.16 -13.93 3.79
N GLU A 123 8.83 -13.99 3.98
CA GLU A 123 8.13 -13.14 4.95
C GLU A 123 8.71 -13.30 6.37
N GLY A 124 8.96 -14.54 6.83
CA GLY A 124 9.55 -14.81 8.14
C GLY A 124 10.93 -14.17 8.35
N GLU A 125 11.79 -14.20 7.33
CA GLU A 125 13.10 -13.55 7.39
C GLU A 125 12.97 -12.02 7.44
N ALA A 126 12.03 -11.44 6.68
CA ALA A 126 11.75 -10.02 6.72
C ALA A 126 11.31 -9.57 8.14
N VAL A 127 10.47 -10.36 8.82
CA VAL A 127 10.06 -10.09 10.21
C VAL A 127 11.23 -10.24 11.18
N ALA A 128 12.04 -11.30 11.05
CA ALA A 128 13.21 -11.51 11.91
C ALA A 128 14.21 -10.35 11.78
N ARG A 129 14.50 -9.92 10.55
CA ARG A 129 15.37 -8.76 10.26
C ARG A 129 14.82 -7.47 10.88
N LEU A 130 13.51 -7.27 10.80
CA LEU A 130 12.81 -6.14 11.41
C LEU A 130 12.89 -6.17 12.94
N ALA A 131 12.68 -7.34 13.55
CA ALA A 131 12.75 -7.54 14.99
C ALA A 131 14.16 -7.33 15.52
N ARG A 132 15.19 -7.92 14.90
CA ARG A 132 16.62 -7.69 15.24
C ARG A 132 16.97 -6.21 15.19
N ARG A 133 16.55 -5.50 14.13
CA ARG A 133 16.77 -4.05 14.03
C ARG A 133 16.13 -3.30 15.19
N LYS A 134 14.91 -3.66 15.58
CA LYS A 134 14.23 -3.03 16.72
C LYS A 134 14.91 -3.36 18.04
N LEU A 135 15.38 -4.59 18.22
CA LEU A 135 16.03 -5.07 19.42
C LEU A 135 17.30 -4.26 19.75
N ARG A 136 18.07 -3.85 18.72
CA ARG A 136 19.22 -2.94 18.88
C ARG A 136 18.85 -1.63 19.59
N SER A 137 17.63 -1.13 19.41
CA SER A 137 17.15 0.09 20.08
C SER A 137 16.65 -0.15 21.51
N LEU A 138 16.64 -1.39 21.98
CA LEU A 138 16.07 -1.80 23.27
C LEU A 138 17.12 -2.46 24.19
N VAL A 139 18.38 -2.54 23.76
CA VAL A 139 19.46 -3.26 24.45
C VAL A 139 19.71 -2.79 25.89
N ARG A 140 19.41 -1.52 26.21
CA ARG A 140 19.58 -0.94 27.56
C ARG A 140 18.43 -1.25 28.53
N LEU A 141 17.39 -1.95 28.07
CA LEU A 141 16.22 -2.26 28.88
C LEU A 141 16.33 -3.67 29.47
N ASP A 142 15.72 -3.88 30.63
CA ASP A 142 15.53 -5.20 31.22
C ASP A 142 14.78 -6.13 30.26
N ALA A 143 15.03 -7.44 30.36
CA ALA A 143 14.47 -8.44 29.44
C ALA A 143 12.92 -8.41 29.40
N PRO A 144 12.19 -8.36 30.53
CA PRO A 144 10.73 -8.23 30.51
C PRO A 144 10.22 -6.99 29.74
N THR A 145 10.84 -5.83 29.96
CA THR A 145 10.47 -4.59 29.25
C THR A 145 10.81 -4.66 27.77
N ARG A 146 11.97 -5.22 27.42
CA ARG A 146 12.42 -5.39 26.03
C ARG A 146 11.47 -6.28 25.25
N ARG A 147 11.13 -7.47 25.78
CA ARG A 147 10.13 -8.39 25.24
C ARG A 147 8.80 -7.70 24.99
N ARG A 148 8.22 -7.06 26.02
CA ARG A 148 6.93 -6.34 25.90
C ARG A 148 6.95 -5.28 24.81
N ARG A 149 8.03 -4.49 24.72
CA ARG A 149 8.16 -3.42 23.73
C ARG A 149 8.36 -3.96 22.32
N LEU A 150 9.10 -5.06 22.16
CA LEU A 150 9.28 -5.73 20.88
C LEU A 150 7.96 -6.35 20.40
N TYR A 151 7.24 -7.06 21.27
CA TYR A 151 5.91 -7.60 20.99
C TYR A 151 4.97 -6.49 20.51
N ALA A 152 4.82 -5.41 21.29
CA ALA A 152 3.94 -4.29 20.94
C ALA A 152 4.36 -3.58 19.65
N PHE A 153 5.65 -3.61 19.30
CA PHE A 153 6.14 -3.05 18.05
C PHE A 153 5.75 -3.88 16.82
N LEU A 154 5.79 -5.21 16.93
CA LEU A 154 5.39 -6.15 15.88
C LEU A 154 3.86 -6.24 15.75
N ALA A 155 3.14 -6.28 16.87
CA ALA A 155 1.67 -6.25 16.87
C ALA A 155 1.12 -4.99 16.17
N ARG A 156 1.73 -3.82 16.42
CA ARG A 156 1.39 -2.57 15.71
C ARG A 156 1.76 -2.55 14.23
N ARG A 157 2.42 -3.58 13.72
CA ARG A 157 2.67 -3.82 12.30
C ARG A 157 1.75 -4.87 11.69
N GLY A 158 0.88 -5.45 12.52
CA GLY A 158 -0.14 -6.42 12.10
C GLY A 158 0.34 -7.86 12.07
N PHE A 159 1.45 -8.19 12.73
CA PHE A 159 1.85 -9.58 12.92
C PHE A 159 0.96 -10.24 13.98
N GLU A 160 0.60 -11.50 13.74
CA GLU A 160 -0.22 -12.28 14.65
C GLU A 160 0.62 -12.82 15.82
N HIS A 161 -0.07 -13.22 16.88
CA HIS A 161 0.57 -13.71 18.11
C HIS A 161 1.61 -14.81 17.83
N ASP A 162 1.30 -15.77 16.95
CA ASP A 162 2.15 -16.93 16.72
C ASP A 162 3.43 -16.57 15.97
N ASP A 163 3.35 -15.65 15.00
CA ASP A 163 4.53 -15.12 14.30
C ASP A 163 5.42 -14.34 15.26
N ILE A 164 4.82 -13.51 16.13
CA ILE A 164 5.56 -12.73 17.12
C ILE A 164 6.23 -13.66 18.12
N SER A 165 5.51 -14.64 18.64
CA SER A 165 6.02 -15.61 19.61
C SER A 165 7.18 -16.43 19.05
N ARG A 166 7.07 -16.87 17.78
CA ARG A 166 8.18 -17.55 17.08
C ARG A 166 9.41 -16.65 17.00
N VAL A 167 9.24 -15.41 16.54
CA VAL A 167 10.35 -14.45 16.42
C VAL A 167 10.97 -14.10 17.77
N LEU A 168 10.18 -14.00 18.84
CA LEU A 168 10.73 -13.77 20.19
C LEU A 168 11.56 -14.96 20.65
N ARG A 169 11.08 -16.19 20.47
CA ARG A 169 11.84 -17.42 20.79
C ARG A 169 13.14 -17.48 20.00
N ASP A 170 13.10 -17.28 18.69
CA ASP A 170 14.28 -17.32 17.82
C ASP A 170 15.33 -16.26 18.18
N LEU A 171 14.93 -15.21 18.89
CA LEU A 171 15.81 -14.13 19.36
C LEU A 171 16.22 -14.27 20.84
N GLY A 172 15.79 -15.32 21.54
CA GLY A 172 16.04 -15.50 22.98
C GLY A 172 15.29 -14.50 23.86
N GLU A 173 14.18 -13.95 23.36
CA GLU A 173 13.35 -12.95 24.02
C GLU A 173 12.00 -13.50 24.48
N ASP A 174 11.80 -14.82 24.47
CA ASP A 174 10.59 -15.49 24.98
C ASP A 174 10.56 -15.63 26.50
N GLY A 175 11.70 -15.39 27.17
CA GLY A 175 11.81 -15.45 28.63
C GLY A 175 11.94 -16.88 29.17
N VAL A 176 12.20 -17.85 28.29
CA VAL A 176 12.64 -19.18 28.67
C VAL A 176 14.17 -19.14 28.69
N GLU A 177 14.79 -19.39 29.85
CA GLU A 177 16.22 -19.63 29.90
C GLU A 177 16.52 -20.85 29.01
N PRO A 178 17.46 -20.78 28.06
CA PRO A 178 17.82 -21.95 27.28
C PRO A 178 18.23 -23.05 28.25
N ALA A 179 17.57 -24.21 28.17
CA ALA A 179 17.99 -25.37 28.93
C ALA A 179 19.41 -25.73 28.48
N ASP A 180 20.36 -25.64 29.42
CA ASP A 180 21.76 -26.07 29.26
C ASP A 180 21.87 -27.51 28.69
#